data_AF-A0A2V7DXI6-F1
#
_entry.id   AF-A0A2V7DXI6-F1
#
_cell.length_a   1.000
_cell.length_b   1.000
_cell.length_c   1.000
_cell.angle_alpha   90.00
_cell.angle_beta   90.00
_cell.angle_gamma   90.00
#
_symmetry.space_group_name_H-M   'P 1'
#
loop_
_entity.id
_entity.type
_entity.pdbx_description
1 polymer ?
#
loop_
_entity_poly.entity_id
_entity_poly.type
_entity_poly.pdbx_seq_one_letter_code
_entity_poly.pdbx_strand_id
1 'polypeptide(L)'
;MPTVPWDESKTANPGRIEQVWFAGVHSNVGDGYPRQGMSLVTLDWIMTKAEEPPHNLRFVLAERLMYRSHADVDDKMYDSRRGFGVFYLWKPRNIQRLCDMNGITPNVHRSVFERIARSTEGYAPGSILADPVVVSISQTATVTDDIRSIVRKHHGGGGPLLEREAIAQGIGRWSYRLFVYSVVVTVLATLKEIVASQFAGDATLWEIVAGVVGTLASWKSVTFVFQTLCQYPWLIFWFLFALGSGLAVDQRLDRSYSHFWHADYIRLELRKRMGLG
;
A
#
# COMPACT_ATOMS: atom_id res chain seq x y z
N MET A 1 -10.73 0.61 -7.67
CA MET A 1 -10.02 0.63 -8.97
C MET A 1 -8.57 1.01 -8.75
N PRO A 2 -7.57 0.41 -9.43
CA PRO A 2 -6.22 0.90 -9.31
C PRO A 2 -6.16 2.29 -9.98
N THR A 3 -5.84 3.33 -9.21
CA THR A 3 -5.49 4.65 -9.74
C THR A 3 -4.27 4.50 -10.65
N VAL A 4 -4.47 4.65 -11.96
CA VAL A 4 -3.38 4.83 -12.92
C VAL A 4 -2.92 6.29 -12.77
N PRO A 5 -1.61 6.59 -12.84
CA PRO A 5 -1.17 7.98 -12.90
C PRO A 5 -1.95 8.72 -13.97
N TRP A 6 -2.36 9.94 -13.67
CA TRP A 6 -3.03 10.78 -14.63
C TRP A 6 -2.09 11.03 -15.80
N ASP A 7 -2.54 10.73 -17.01
CA ASP A 7 -1.78 11.00 -18.23
C ASP A 7 -1.78 12.51 -18.51
N GLU A 8 -0.74 13.17 -18.02
CA GLU A 8 -0.55 14.61 -18.19
C GLU A 8 -0.34 14.99 -19.66
N SER A 9 0.06 14.07 -20.54
CA SER A 9 0.20 14.38 -21.98
C SER A 9 -1.15 14.64 -22.66
N LYS A 10 -2.25 14.15 -22.08
CA LYS A 10 -3.62 14.30 -22.60
C LYS A 10 -4.35 15.52 -22.06
N THR A 11 -3.72 16.33 -21.20
CA THR A 11 -4.36 17.52 -20.65
C THR A 11 -4.30 18.69 -21.63
N ALA A 12 -5.42 19.40 -21.80
CA ALA A 12 -5.46 20.64 -22.58
C ALA A 12 -4.75 21.81 -21.87
N ASN A 13 -4.43 21.67 -20.58
CA ASN A 13 -3.77 22.70 -19.78
C ASN A 13 -2.58 22.09 -19.01
N PRO A 14 -1.39 22.06 -19.62
CA PRO A 14 -0.16 21.56 -18.99
C PRO A 14 0.13 22.30 -17.68
N GLY A 15 0.52 21.58 -16.64
CA GLY A 15 0.77 22.16 -15.31
C GLY A 15 -0.47 22.35 -14.43
N ARG A 16 -1.69 22.09 -14.94
CA ARG A 16 -2.91 22.09 -14.11
C ARG A 16 -2.93 20.97 -13.06
N ILE A 17 -2.28 19.84 -13.37
CA ILE A 17 -2.27 18.65 -12.53
C ILE A 17 -0.83 18.43 -12.07
N GLU A 18 -0.66 18.28 -10.77
CA GLU A 18 0.60 17.87 -10.15
C GLU A 18 0.36 16.57 -9.37
N GLN A 19 1.18 15.54 -9.63
CA GLN A 19 1.09 14.25 -8.97
C GLN A 19 2.31 14.03 -8.09
N VAL A 20 2.10 13.93 -6.78
CA VAL A 20 3.17 13.78 -5.80
C VAL A 20 2.97 12.53 -4.95
N TRP A 21 4.03 11.75 -4.77
CA TRP A 21 4.06 10.55 -3.96
C TRP A 21 4.60 10.85 -2.56
N PHE A 22 3.86 10.42 -1.54
CA PHE A 22 4.19 10.64 -0.13
C PHE A 22 4.52 9.33 0.59
N ALA A 23 5.08 9.45 1.79
CA ALA A 23 5.35 8.30 2.65
C ALA A 23 4.05 7.76 3.26
N GLY A 24 3.97 6.44 3.45
CA GLY A 24 2.84 5.77 4.08
C GLY A 24 1.89 5.05 3.12
N VAL A 25 0.83 4.44 3.67
CA VAL A 25 -0.24 3.78 2.91
C VAL A 25 -1.46 4.70 2.71
N HIS A 26 -2.54 4.17 2.15
CA HIS A 26 -3.75 4.92 1.75
C HIS A 26 -4.19 6.02 2.73
N SER A 27 -4.59 5.66 3.95
CA SER A 27 -5.06 6.64 4.96
C SER A 27 -3.93 7.33 5.74
N ASN A 28 -2.66 6.93 5.56
CA ASN A 28 -1.54 7.78 5.99
C ASN A 28 -1.37 8.99 5.07
N VAL A 29 -1.92 8.97 3.85
CA VAL A 29 -1.90 10.10 2.90
C VAL A 29 -3.23 10.84 2.90
N GLY A 30 -4.35 10.10 2.92
CA GLY A 30 -5.70 10.65 2.82
C GLY A 30 -6.42 10.91 4.14
N ASP A 31 -5.77 10.69 5.29
CA ASP A 31 -6.37 10.68 6.63
C ASP A 31 -7.37 9.51 6.85
N GLY A 32 -7.79 9.29 8.11
CA GLY A 32 -8.74 8.25 8.53
C GLY A 32 -8.16 7.26 9.55
N TYR A 33 -6.87 7.36 9.88
CA TYR A 33 -6.28 6.60 10.97
C TYR A 33 -6.26 7.39 12.29
N PRO A 34 -6.32 6.74 13.47
CA PRO A 34 -6.31 7.43 14.76
C PRO A 34 -5.10 8.34 15.00
N ARG A 35 -3.93 7.98 14.43
CA ARG A 35 -2.74 8.82 14.44
C ARG A 35 -2.55 9.41 13.05
N GLN A 36 -2.57 10.74 12.99
CA GLN A 36 -2.75 11.50 11.75
C GLN A 36 -1.47 12.23 11.31
N GLY A 37 -0.35 12.15 12.05
CA GLY A 37 0.84 12.96 11.77
C GLY A 37 1.32 12.84 10.33
N MET A 38 1.30 11.63 9.77
CA MET A 38 1.68 11.39 8.37
C MET A 38 0.72 12.06 7.36
N SER A 39 -0.60 12.02 7.59
CA SER A 39 -1.58 12.63 6.69
C SER A 39 -1.64 14.15 6.85
N LEU A 40 -1.14 14.67 7.96
CA LEU A 40 -0.97 16.10 8.14
C LEU A 40 0.21 16.65 7.30
N VAL A 41 1.21 15.82 6.96
CA VAL A 41 2.26 16.20 6.00
C VAL A 41 1.68 16.43 4.60
N THR A 42 0.77 15.56 4.15
CA THR A 42 0.10 15.71 2.86
C THR A 42 -0.91 16.84 2.88
N LEU A 43 -1.64 17.03 3.99
CA LEU A 43 -2.54 18.16 4.17
C LEU A 43 -1.80 19.50 4.11
N ASP A 44 -0.66 19.62 4.80
CA ASP A 44 0.20 20.83 4.76
C ASP A 44 0.63 21.17 3.33
N TRP A 45 0.99 20.15 2.54
CA TRP A 45 1.30 20.33 1.11
C TRP A 45 0.08 20.81 0.30
N ILE A 46 -1.10 20.20 0.48
CA ILE A 46 -2.34 20.61 -0.22
C ILE A 46 -2.72 22.05 0.15
N MET A 47 -2.66 22.39 1.44
CA MET A 47 -2.97 23.74 1.93
C MET A 47 -2.01 24.76 1.31
N THR A 48 -0.72 24.44 1.25
CA THR A 48 0.29 25.31 0.60
C THR A 48 -0.04 25.54 -0.88
N LYS A 49 -0.37 24.48 -1.62
CA LYS A 49 -0.77 24.59 -3.04
C LYS A 49 -2.05 25.40 -3.24
N ALA A 50 -2.98 25.35 -2.29
CA ALA A 50 -4.21 26.13 -2.34
C ALA A 50 -3.98 27.61 -1.97
N GLU A 51 -3.00 27.90 -1.12
CA GLU A 51 -2.58 29.28 -0.78
C GLU A 51 -1.89 29.97 -1.97
N GLU A 52 -1.15 29.22 -2.79
CA GLU A 52 -0.44 29.72 -3.95
C GLU A 52 -1.39 30.24 -5.06
N PRO A 53 -0.96 31.24 -5.86
CA PRO A 53 -1.67 31.64 -7.07
C PRO A 53 -1.80 30.45 -8.04
N PRO A 54 -2.93 30.31 -8.75
CA PRO A 54 -4.04 31.26 -8.87
C PRO A 54 -5.14 31.09 -7.79
N HIS A 55 -5.03 30.11 -6.90
CA HIS A 55 -6.11 29.71 -6.00
C HIS A 55 -6.30 30.71 -4.84
N ASN A 56 -5.22 31.21 -4.26
CA ASN A 56 -5.23 32.23 -3.21
C ASN A 56 -6.20 31.93 -2.05
N LEU A 57 -6.36 30.65 -1.70
CA LEU A 57 -7.25 30.22 -0.62
C LEU A 57 -6.69 30.70 0.71
N ARG A 58 -7.53 31.36 1.51
CA ARG A 58 -7.14 31.90 2.82
C ARG A 58 -7.57 30.97 3.93
N PHE A 59 -6.63 30.52 4.73
CA PHE A 59 -6.89 29.75 5.94
C PHE A 59 -6.87 30.63 7.20
N VAL A 60 -7.59 30.21 8.24
CA VAL A 60 -7.44 30.79 9.58
C VAL A 60 -6.03 30.47 10.07
N LEU A 61 -5.24 31.49 10.39
CA LEU A 61 -3.81 31.34 10.70
C LEU A 61 -3.56 30.35 11.85
N ALA A 62 -4.38 30.40 12.91
CA ALA A 62 -4.25 29.49 14.04
C ALA A 62 -4.41 28.01 13.63
N GLU A 63 -5.41 27.71 12.81
CA GLU A 63 -5.66 26.35 12.29
C GLU A 63 -4.54 25.90 11.33
N ARG A 64 -4.12 26.77 10.42
CA ARG A 64 -3.02 26.50 9.47
C ARG A 64 -1.72 26.14 10.20
N LEU A 65 -1.42 26.84 11.29
CA LEU A 65 -0.26 26.56 12.15
C LEU A 65 -0.45 25.29 12.97
N MET A 66 -1.65 25.04 13.51
CA MET A 66 -1.96 23.82 14.25
C MET A 66 -1.73 22.59 13.37
N TYR A 67 -2.26 22.53 12.15
CA TYR A 67 -2.03 21.37 11.28
C TYR A 67 -0.56 21.19 10.93
N ARG A 68 0.15 22.29 10.65
CA ARG A 68 1.58 22.25 10.36
C ARG A 68 2.42 21.77 11.54
N SER A 69 2.08 22.15 12.77
CA SER A 69 2.83 21.74 13.97
C SER A 69 2.59 20.28 14.34
N HIS A 70 1.45 19.70 13.94
CA HIS A 70 1.13 18.29 14.15
C HIS A 70 1.54 17.39 12.97
N ALA A 71 2.01 17.96 11.86
CA ALA A 71 2.56 17.21 10.74
C ALA A 71 3.84 16.49 11.18
N ASP A 72 3.80 15.16 11.17
CA ASP A 72 4.90 14.31 11.60
C ASP A 72 5.08 13.15 10.63
N VAL A 73 6.18 13.21 9.88
CA VAL A 73 6.57 12.16 8.93
C VAL A 73 6.94 10.85 9.61
N ASP A 74 7.27 10.88 10.91
CA ASP A 74 7.68 9.73 11.72
C ASP A 74 6.53 9.10 12.51
N ASP A 75 5.31 9.63 12.39
CA ASP A 75 4.15 9.04 13.04
C ASP A 75 3.85 7.63 12.46
N LYS A 76 2.92 6.92 13.08
CA LYS A 76 2.66 5.50 12.81
C LYS A 76 2.29 5.23 11.35
N MET A 77 3.05 4.36 10.70
CA MET A 77 2.66 3.80 9.41
C MET A 77 1.76 2.59 9.66
N TYR A 78 0.53 2.63 9.13
CA TYR A 78 -0.44 1.56 9.33
C TYR A 78 -0.33 0.51 8.22
N ASP A 79 -0.74 -0.72 8.55
CA ASP A 79 -0.91 -1.78 7.55
C ASP A 79 -2.36 -1.79 7.04
N SER A 80 -2.56 -1.28 5.83
CA SER A 80 -3.86 -1.28 5.13
C SER A 80 -4.42 -2.68 4.84
N ARG A 81 -3.60 -3.72 4.94
CA ARG A 81 -3.98 -5.11 4.64
C ARG A 81 -4.23 -5.96 5.88
N ARG A 82 -4.17 -5.37 7.07
CA ARG A 82 -4.50 -6.06 8.31
C ARG A 82 -5.98 -6.46 8.37
N GLY A 83 -6.28 -7.61 8.96
CA GLY A 83 -7.65 -8.11 9.12
C GLY A 83 -8.28 -8.47 7.77
N PHE A 84 -9.50 -8.00 7.51
CA PHE A 84 -10.20 -8.24 6.22
C PHE A 84 -9.51 -7.58 5.02
N GLY A 85 -8.58 -6.64 5.24
CA GLY A 85 -7.74 -6.06 4.19
C GLY A 85 -6.81 -7.08 3.51
N VAL A 86 -6.66 -8.29 4.05
CA VAL A 86 -5.90 -9.38 3.42
C VAL A 86 -6.45 -9.74 2.04
N PHE A 87 -7.76 -9.57 1.84
CA PHE A 87 -8.45 -9.82 0.57
C PHE A 87 -8.24 -8.72 -0.47
N TYR A 88 -7.59 -7.61 -0.13
CA TYR A 88 -7.13 -6.67 -1.15
C TYR A 88 -6.10 -7.32 -2.06
N LEU A 89 -6.18 -6.97 -3.35
CA LEU A 89 -5.34 -7.55 -4.39
C LEU A 89 -3.86 -7.42 -4.03
N TRP A 90 -3.17 -8.55 -3.88
CA TRP A 90 -1.71 -8.55 -3.74
C TRP A 90 -1.08 -8.22 -5.10
N LYS A 91 -0.75 -6.96 -5.30
CA LYS A 91 -0.05 -6.47 -6.50
C LYS A 91 0.78 -5.23 -6.13
N PRO A 92 2.05 -5.42 -5.72
CA PRO A 92 2.97 -4.30 -5.53
C PRO A 92 2.97 -3.39 -6.78
N ARG A 93 2.88 -2.09 -6.53
CA ARG A 93 2.72 -1.10 -7.61
C ARG A 93 4.08 -0.63 -8.07
N ASN A 94 4.48 -1.02 -9.28
CA ASN A 94 5.66 -0.50 -9.94
C ASN A 94 5.35 0.88 -10.54
N ILE A 95 5.70 1.93 -9.79
CA ILE A 95 5.45 3.32 -10.16
C ILE A 95 6.30 3.70 -11.38
N GLN A 96 7.58 3.29 -11.43
CA GLN A 96 8.45 3.53 -12.58
C GLN A 96 7.81 3.05 -13.87
N ARG A 97 7.41 1.79 -13.93
CA ARG A 97 6.78 1.22 -15.12
C ARG A 97 5.49 1.95 -15.51
N LEU A 98 4.67 2.35 -14.53
CA LEU A 98 3.45 3.10 -14.81
C LEU A 98 3.75 4.50 -15.35
N CYS A 99 4.79 5.14 -14.84
CA CYS A 99 5.26 6.44 -15.29
C CYS A 99 5.85 6.37 -16.70
N ASP A 100 6.73 5.39 -16.97
CA ASP A 100 7.34 5.15 -18.28
C ASP A 100 6.27 4.89 -19.36
N MET A 101 5.26 4.06 -19.04
CA MET A 101 4.15 3.77 -19.96
C MET A 101 3.30 4.99 -20.32
N ASN A 102 3.27 6.01 -19.46
CA ASN A 102 2.50 7.23 -19.68
C ASN A 102 3.39 8.44 -20.01
N GLY A 103 4.71 8.26 -20.14
CA GLY A 103 5.66 9.35 -20.38
C GLY A 103 5.72 10.39 -19.26
N ILE A 104 5.41 10.02 -18.02
CA ILE A 104 5.35 10.93 -16.86
C ILE A 104 6.63 10.81 -16.05
N THR A 105 7.16 11.95 -15.57
CA THR A 105 8.21 11.93 -14.54
C THR A 105 7.56 12.11 -13.17
N PRO A 106 7.60 11.10 -12.29
CA PRO A 106 6.92 11.17 -11.00
C PRO A 106 7.66 12.05 -9.98
N ASN A 107 6.89 12.89 -9.28
CA ASN A 107 7.39 13.70 -8.18
C ASN A 107 7.27 12.95 -6.86
N VAL A 108 8.36 12.79 -6.11
CA VAL A 108 8.36 12.17 -4.79
C VAL A 108 8.60 13.23 -3.73
N HIS A 109 7.69 13.34 -2.76
CA HIS A 109 7.84 14.28 -1.68
C HIS A 109 9.02 13.89 -0.78
N ARG A 110 9.78 14.88 -0.30
CA ARG A 110 10.96 14.66 0.56
C ARG A 110 10.71 13.80 1.79
N SER A 111 9.46 13.77 2.28
CA SER A 111 9.03 12.96 3.44
C SER A 111 9.38 11.48 3.29
N VAL A 112 9.36 10.95 2.06
CA VAL A 112 9.75 9.56 1.77
C VAL A 112 11.21 9.33 2.15
N PHE A 113 12.11 10.21 1.72
CA PHE A 113 13.54 10.09 1.98
C PHE A 113 13.89 10.44 3.42
N GLU A 114 13.17 11.40 4.02
CA GLU A 114 13.30 11.72 5.44
C GLU A 114 13.01 10.49 6.32
N ARG A 115 11.91 9.78 6.06
CA ARG A 115 11.57 8.56 6.81
C ARG A 115 12.58 7.43 6.56
N ILE A 116 13.07 7.25 5.33
CA ILE A 116 14.15 6.28 5.01
C ILE A 116 15.43 6.61 5.80
N ALA A 117 15.82 7.89 5.80
CA ALA A 117 17.02 8.36 6.48
C ALA A 117 16.91 8.10 7.99
N ARG A 118 15.77 8.44 8.59
CA ARG A 118 15.50 8.21 10.02
C ARG A 118 15.32 6.72 10.35
N SER A 119 14.89 5.90 9.39
CA SER A 119 14.59 4.45 9.53
C SER A 119 13.47 4.17 10.52
N THR A 120 12.48 5.05 10.54
CA THR A 120 11.32 4.96 11.42
C THR A 120 10.52 3.70 11.08
N GLU A 121 10.31 2.83 12.07
CA GLU A 121 9.63 1.53 11.94
C GLU A 121 10.21 0.61 10.82
N GLY A 122 11.49 0.78 10.45
CA GLY A 122 12.12 0.00 9.39
C GLY A 122 11.60 0.33 7.98
N TYR A 123 11.17 1.58 7.76
CA TYR A 123 10.62 2.03 6.48
C TYR A 123 11.61 1.82 5.31
N ALA A 124 11.31 0.82 4.47
CA ALA A 124 12.12 0.39 3.33
C ALA A 124 11.24 0.17 2.08
N PRO A 125 10.80 1.24 1.39
CA PRO A 125 9.85 1.13 0.30
C PRO A 125 10.48 0.51 -0.96
N GLY A 126 9.86 -0.55 -1.50
CA GLY A 126 10.29 -1.18 -2.74
C GLY A 126 9.90 -0.43 -4.02
N SER A 127 8.87 0.43 -3.97
CA SER A 127 8.27 1.05 -5.16
C SER A 127 8.90 2.39 -5.57
N ILE A 128 9.96 2.83 -4.91
CA ILE A 128 10.67 4.06 -5.27
C ILE A 128 11.40 3.88 -6.61
N LEU A 129 11.49 4.99 -7.33
CA LEU A 129 12.06 5.11 -8.66
C LEU A 129 13.57 5.19 -8.60
N ALA A 130 14.24 4.82 -9.70
CA ALA A 130 15.69 4.95 -9.77
C ALA A 130 16.15 6.41 -9.85
N ASP A 131 15.37 7.29 -10.48
CA ASP A 131 15.68 8.72 -10.60
C ASP A 131 14.43 9.59 -10.34
N PRO A 132 13.99 9.73 -9.08
CA PRO A 132 12.79 10.49 -8.73
C PRO A 132 13.06 12.00 -8.76
N VAL A 133 12.11 12.78 -9.27
CA VAL A 133 12.10 14.23 -9.03
C VAL A 133 11.65 14.46 -7.60
N VAL A 134 12.52 15.07 -6.77
CA VAL A 134 12.22 15.27 -5.34
C VAL A 134 11.58 16.63 -5.16
N VAL A 135 10.42 16.68 -4.49
CA VAL A 135 9.70 17.93 -4.21
C VAL A 135 9.62 18.20 -2.71
N SER A 136 9.66 19.48 -2.34
CA SER A 136 9.57 19.94 -0.96
C SER A 136 9.01 21.36 -0.91
N ILE A 137 8.20 21.65 0.12
CA ILE A 137 7.74 23.00 0.45
C ILE A 137 8.67 23.72 1.43
N SER A 138 9.57 23.00 2.11
CA SER A 138 10.35 23.53 3.24
C SER A 138 11.86 23.46 3.06
N GLN A 139 12.33 22.86 1.96
CA GLN A 139 13.76 22.65 1.69
C GLN A 139 14.10 23.31 0.36
N THR A 140 15.35 23.75 0.21
CA THR A 140 15.81 24.39 -1.02
C THR A 140 15.96 23.39 -2.16
N ALA A 141 15.93 23.88 -3.40
CA ALA A 141 16.15 23.07 -4.61
C ALA A 141 17.48 22.30 -4.56
N THR A 142 18.52 22.90 -3.96
CA THR A 142 19.82 22.26 -3.76
C THR A 142 19.73 20.98 -2.91
N VAL A 143 18.92 20.99 -1.85
CA VAL A 143 18.73 19.82 -0.98
C VAL A 143 17.95 18.73 -1.72
N THR A 144 16.91 19.11 -2.46
CA THR A 144 16.12 18.14 -3.24
C THR A 144 16.93 17.52 -4.39
N ASP A 145 17.78 18.30 -5.06
CA ASP A 145 18.68 17.81 -6.11
C ASP A 145 19.77 16.88 -5.55
N ASP A 146 20.31 17.21 -4.37
CA ASP A 146 21.24 16.34 -3.65
C ASP A 146 20.60 15.00 -3.30
N ILE A 147 19.36 15.00 -2.78
CA ILE A 147 18.60 13.77 -2.49
C ILE A 147 18.42 12.94 -3.77
N ARG A 148 17.97 13.57 -4.86
CA ARG A 148 17.82 12.89 -6.16
C ARG A 148 19.14 12.25 -6.62
N SER A 149 20.24 13.00 -6.54
CA SER A 149 21.58 12.52 -6.93
C SER A 149 22.03 11.32 -6.11
N ILE A 150 21.84 11.36 -4.78
CA ILE A 150 22.14 10.25 -3.87
C ILE A 150 21.33 9.01 -4.25
N VAL A 151 20.01 9.16 -4.42
CA VAL A 151 19.10 8.06 -4.75
C VAL A 151 19.44 7.45 -6.10
N ARG A 152 19.71 8.29 -7.12
CA ARG A 152 20.11 7.85 -8.46
C ARG A 152 21.42 7.09 -8.44
N LYS A 153 22.43 7.62 -7.73
CA LYS A 153 23.73 6.95 -7.57
C LYS A 153 23.56 5.58 -6.90
N HIS A 154 22.72 5.50 -5.87
CA HIS A 154 22.49 4.28 -5.11
C HIS A 154 21.72 3.21 -5.89
N HIS A 155 20.73 3.60 -6.69
CA HIS A 155 20.07 2.67 -7.61
C HIS A 155 21.02 2.20 -8.72
N GLY A 156 21.94 3.06 -9.16
CA GLY A 156 22.87 2.79 -10.25
C GLY A 156 22.13 2.40 -11.54
N GLY A 157 22.66 1.42 -12.27
CA GLY A 157 21.99 0.85 -13.46
C GLY A 157 20.97 -0.26 -13.17
N GLY A 158 20.70 -0.58 -11.90
CA GLY A 158 19.92 -1.77 -11.51
C GLY A 158 18.40 -1.61 -11.58
N GLY A 159 17.88 -0.48 -12.07
CA GLY A 159 16.44 -0.20 -12.16
C GLY A 159 15.70 -0.22 -10.81
N PRO A 160 14.35 -0.23 -10.83
CA PRO A 160 13.50 -0.25 -9.63
C PRO A 160 13.65 -1.55 -8.82
N LEU A 161 13.56 -1.47 -7.49
CA LEU A 161 13.70 -2.63 -6.60
C LEU A 161 12.62 -3.69 -6.84
N LEU A 162 11.42 -3.28 -7.23
CA LEU A 162 10.37 -4.20 -7.60
C LEU A 162 10.77 -5.08 -8.81
N GLU A 163 11.56 -4.58 -9.74
CA GLU A 163 11.94 -5.38 -10.91
C GLU A 163 13.05 -6.37 -10.58
N ARG A 164 13.90 -6.04 -9.61
CA ARG A 164 14.96 -6.92 -9.11
C ARG A 164 14.39 -8.20 -8.46
N GLU A 165 13.21 -8.09 -7.83
CA GLU A 165 12.52 -9.21 -7.18
C GLU A 165 11.28 -9.68 -7.98
N ALA A 166 11.32 -9.61 -9.31
CA ALA A 166 10.18 -9.99 -10.17
C ALA A 166 9.72 -11.45 -9.98
N ILE A 167 10.66 -12.38 -9.74
CA ILE A 167 10.34 -13.80 -9.48
C ILE A 167 9.58 -13.94 -8.16
N ALA A 168 10.07 -13.33 -7.08
CA ALA A 168 9.41 -13.34 -5.78
C ALA A 168 8.01 -12.73 -5.86
N GLN A 169 7.83 -11.65 -6.63
CA GLN A 169 6.51 -11.08 -6.91
C GLN A 169 5.61 -11.96 -7.78
N GLY A 170 6.19 -12.73 -8.69
CA GLY A 170 5.48 -13.77 -9.43
C GLY A 170 4.88 -14.81 -8.48
N ILE A 171 5.73 -15.33 -7.59
CA ILE A 171 5.34 -16.30 -6.55
C ILE A 171 4.29 -15.70 -5.63
N GLY A 172 4.51 -14.49 -5.09
CA GLY A 172 3.56 -13.83 -4.19
C GLY A 172 2.18 -13.62 -4.82
N ARG A 173 2.12 -13.23 -6.10
CA ARG A 173 0.85 -13.11 -6.84
C ARG A 173 0.14 -14.46 -6.96
N TRP A 174 0.89 -15.52 -7.21
CA TRP A 174 0.35 -16.86 -7.34
C TRP A 174 -0.13 -17.41 -6.00
N SER A 175 0.68 -17.27 -4.94
CA SER A 175 0.33 -17.59 -3.56
C SER A 175 -0.92 -16.87 -3.10
N TYR A 176 -1.06 -15.57 -3.39
CA TYR A 176 -2.27 -14.81 -3.06
C TYR A 176 -3.50 -15.32 -3.81
N ARG A 177 -3.39 -15.62 -5.12
CA ARG A 177 -4.51 -16.19 -5.89
C ARG A 177 -4.93 -17.54 -5.35
N LEU A 178 -3.97 -18.38 -4.97
CA LEU A 178 -4.21 -19.68 -4.37
C LEU A 178 -4.89 -19.54 -3.00
N PHE A 179 -4.44 -18.59 -2.18
CA PHE A 179 -5.08 -18.25 -0.90
C PHE A 179 -6.54 -17.85 -1.10
N VAL A 180 -6.81 -16.87 -1.97
CA VAL A 180 -8.19 -16.44 -2.27
C VAL A 180 -9.02 -17.59 -2.81
N TYR A 181 -8.48 -18.38 -3.74
CA TYR A 181 -9.17 -19.53 -4.31
C TYR A 181 -9.52 -20.57 -3.24
N SER A 182 -8.58 -20.92 -2.34
CA SER A 182 -8.83 -21.85 -1.24
C SER A 182 -9.97 -21.36 -0.33
N VAL A 183 -9.97 -20.08 0.04
CA VAL A 183 -11.04 -19.49 0.84
C VAL A 183 -12.38 -19.55 0.11
N VAL A 184 -12.42 -19.15 -1.16
CA VAL A 184 -13.66 -19.16 -1.97
C VAL A 184 -14.20 -20.58 -2.14
N VAL A 185 -13.34 -21.55 -2.43
CA VAL A 185 -13.76 -22.96 -2.58
C VAL A 185 -14.28 -23.51 -1.26
N THR A 186 -13.63 -23.23 -0.12
CA THR A 186 -14.14 -23.62 1.19
C THR A 186 -15.51 -23.00 1.45
N VAL A 187 -15.69 -21.70 1.19
CA VAL A 187 -16.98 -21.02 1.37
C VAL A 187 -18.07 -21.63 0.49
N LEU A 188 -17.78 -21.93 -0.78
CA LEU A 188 -18.76 -22.54 -1.70
C LEU A 188 -19.10 -23.98 -1.32
N ALA A 189 -18.12 -24.78 -0.87
CA ALA A 189 -18.35 -26.14 -0.39
C ALA A 189 -19.21 -26.16 0.88
N THR A 190 -18.89 -25.30 1.85
CA THR A 190 -19.70 -25.13 3.06
C THR A 190 -21.10 -24.63 2.73
N LEU A 191 -21.25 -23.67 1.83
CA LEU A 191 -22.57 -23.18 1.41
C LEU A 191 -23.40 -24.29 0.74
N LYS A 192 -22.77 -25.12 -0.09
CA LYS A 192 -23.42 -26.29 -0.70
C LYS A 192 -23.94 -27.26 0.35
N GLU A 193 -23.14 -27.55 1.39
CA GLU A 193 -23.54 -28.43 2.50
C GLU A 193 -24.70 -27.84 3.32
N ILE A 194 -24.64 -26.54 3.63
CA ILE A 194 -25.72 -25.84 4.34
C ILE A 194 -27.01 -25.91 3.51
N VAL A 195 -26.95 -25.57 2.23
CA VAL A 195 -28.12 -25.60 1.34
C VAL A 195 -28.68 -27.02 1.25
N ALA A 196 -27.83 -28.04 1.05
CA ALA A 196 -28.26 -29.44 1.02
C ALA A 196 -28.93 -29.88 2.33
N SER A 197 -28.49 -29.38 3.49
CA SER A 197 -29.12 -29.68 4.78
C SER A 197 -30.54 -29.11 4.94
N GLN A 198 -30.91 -28.10 4.16
CA GLN A 198 -32.25 -27.49 4.17
C GLN A 198 -33.21 -28.15 3.17
N PHE A 199 -32.69 -28.91 2.20
CA PHE A 199 -33.48 -29.69 1.27
C PHE A 199 -33.91 -31.01 1.92
N ALA A 200 -34.91 -30.95 2.80
CA ALA A 200 -35.60 -32.11 3.34
C ALA A 200 -37.12 -31.92 3.23
N GLY A 201 -37.76 -32.67 2.32
CA GLY A 201 -39.22 -32.66 2.12
C GLY A 201 -39.73 -31.59 1.14
N ASP A 202 -41.03 -31.26 1.24
CA ASP A 202 -41.73 -30.28 0.40
C ASP A 202 -41.53 -28.83 0.87
N ALA A 203 -40.31 -28.48 1.27
CA ALA A 203 -39.99 -27.15 1.77
C ALA A 203 -40.13 -26.10 0.66
N THR A 204 -40.72 -24.96 0.99
CA THR A 204 -40.84 -23.83 0.06
C THR A 204 -39.50 -23.11 -0.13
N LEU A 205 -39.33 -22.40 -1.25
CA LEU A 205 -38.13 -21.60 -1.52
C LEU A 205 -37.81 -20.60 -0.40
N TRP A 206 -38.82 -20.00 0.22
CA TRP A 206 -38.63 -19.04 1.31
C TRP A 206 -38.11 -19.70 2.59
N GLU A 207 -38.61 -20.88 2.95
CA GLU A 207 -38.15 -21.62 4.13
C GLU A 207 -36.69 -22.06 3.98
N ILE A 208 -36.30 -22.48 2.78
CA ILE A 208 -34.90 -22.82 2.46
C ILE A 208 -34.01 -21.58 2.62
N VAL A 209 -34.40 -20.44 2.02
CA VAL A 209 -33.62 -19.19 2.12
C VAL A 209 -33.51 -18.73 3.57
N ALA A 210 -34.62 -18.73 4.33
CA ALA A 210 -34.64 -18.34 5.73
C ALA A 210 -33.76 -19.27 6.58
N GLY A 211 -33.81 -20.58 6.33
CA GLY A 211 -32.98 -21.59 7.01
C GLY A 211 -31.48 -21.42 6.73
N VAL A 212 -31.10 -21.12 5.47
CA VAL A 212 -29.71 -20.81 5.10
C VAL A 212 -29.22 -19.56 5.83
N VAL A 213 -29.99 -18.46 5.80
CA VAL A 213 -29.63 -17.20 6.48
C VAL A 213 -29.51 -17.41 7.99
N GLY A 214 -30.46 -18.11 8.60
CA GLY A 214 -30.42 -18.43 10.03
C GLY A 214 -29.20 -19.27 10.42
N THR A 215 -28.82 -20.23 9.57
CA THR A 215 -27.63 -21.06 9.80
C THR A 215 -26.35 -20.25 9.70
N LEU A 216 -26.22 -19.38 8.69
CA LEU A 216 -25.08 -18.48 8.50
C LEU A 216 -24.92 -17.47 9.64
N ALA A 217 -26.01 -16.97 10.20
CA ALA A 217 -25.99 -16.04 11.34
C ALA A 217 -25.70 -16.73 12.69
N SER A 218 -25.68 -18.05 12.74
CA SER A 218 -25.51 -18.83 13.97
C SER A 218 -24.12 -19.48 14.07
N TRP A 219 -23.76 -19.97 15.26
CA TRP A 219 -22.54 -20.75 15.48
C TRP A 219 -22.51 -22.07 14.67
N LYS A 220 -23.65 -22.54 14.15
CA LYS A 220 -23.70 -23.73 13.28
C LYS A 220 -22.90 -23.55 12.00
N SER A 221 -22.73 -22.32 11.51
CA SER A 221 -21.86 -22.02 10.37
C SER A 221 -20.42 -22.52 10.60
N VAL A 222 -19.90 -22.35 11.82
CA VAL A 222 -18.56 -22.82 12.22
C VAL A 222 -18.46 -24.34 12.18
N THR A 223 -19.51 -25.04 12.62
CA THR A 223 -19.53 -26.52 12.57
C THR A 223 -19.55 -27.04 11.15
N PHE A 224 -20.29 -26.41 10.24
CA PHE A 224 -20.27 -26.77 8.81
C PHE A 224 -18.90 -26.51 8.19
N VAL A 225 -18.28 -25.34 8.44
CA VAL A 225 -16.91 -25.08 7.96
C VAL A 225 -15.93 -26.15 8.45
N PHE A 226 -15.99 -26.52 9.73
CA PHE A 226 -15.12 -27.56 10.28
C PHE A 226 -15.36 -28.92 9.60
N GLN A 227 -16.62 -29.33 9.42
CA GLN A 227 -16.98 -30.57 8.73
C GLN A 227 -16.47 -30.57 7.28
N THR A 228 -16.69 -29.48 6.53
CA THR A 228 -16.18 -29.32 5.16
C THR A 228 -14.67 -29.48 5.12
N LEU A 229 -13.93 -28.86 6.06
CA LEU A 229 -12.47 -28.96 6.12
C LEU A 229 -11.98 -30.37 6.48
N CYS A 230 -12.68 -31.09 7.36
CA CYS A 230 -12.38 -32.50 7.65
C CYS A 230 -12.67 -33.42 6.46
N GLN A 231 -13.73 -33.14 5.70
CA GLN A 231 -14.07 -33.89 4.49
C GLN A 231 -13.06 -33.65 3.36
N TYR A 232 -12.54 -32.42 3.26
CA TYR A 232 -11.63 -31.98 2.21
C TYR A 232 -10.29 -31.50 2.79
N PRO A 233 -9.43 -32.39 3.32
CA PRO A 233 -8.17 -32.00 3.98
C PRO A 233 -7.18 -31.32 3.02
N TRP A 234 -7.32 -31.53 1.71
CA TRP A 234 -6.54 -30.83 0.69
C TRP A 234 -6.78 -29.32 0.69
N LEU A 235 -7.96 -28.83 1.11
CA LEU A 235 -8.23 -27.39 1.25
C LEU A 235 -7.35 -26.77 2.34
N ILE A 236 -7.18 -27.46 3.47
CA ILE A 236 -6.30 -27.04 4.56
C ILE A 236 -4.86 -26.97 4.05
N PHE A 237 -4.41 -28.01 3.35
CA PHE A 237 -3.07 -28.05 2.78
C PHE A 237 -2.80 -26.85 1.86
N TRP A 238 -3.68 -26.59 0.89
CA TRP A 238 -3.47 -25.47 -0.03
C TRP A 238 -3.58 -24.11 0.63
N PHE A 239 -4.47 -23.96 1.62
CA PHE A 239 -4.56 -22.74 2.42
C PHE A 239 -3.26 -22.46 3.18
N LEU A 240 -2.74 -23.46 3.90
CA LEU A 240 -1.49 -23.34 4.67
C LEU A 240 -0.28 -23.14 3.75
N PHE A 241 -0.24 -23.84 2.61
CA PHE A 241 0.81 -23.68 1.62
C PHE A 241 0.80 -22.28 0.98
N ALA A 242 -0.38 -21.77 0.62
CA ALA A 242 -0.54 -20.43 0.09
C ALA A 242 -0.14 -19.36 1.11
N LEU A 243 -0.56 -19.53 2.37
CA LEU A 243 -0.21 -18.62 3.47
C LEU A 243 1.30 -18.64 3.74
N GLY A 244 1.89 -19.83 3.89
CA GLY A 244 3.33 -19.99 4.16
C GLY A 244 4.20 -19.46 3.03
N SER A 245 3.85 -19.76 1.77
CA SER A 245 4.56 -19.21 0.61
C SER A 245 4.40 -17.70 0.49
N GLY A 246 3.22 -17.15 0.79
CA GLY A 246 2.98 -15.71 0.85
C GLY A 246 3.86 -15.02 1.89
N LEU A 247 3.88 -15.53 3.13
CA LEU A 247 4.73 -15.00 4.20
C LEU A 247 6.22 -15.10 3.89
N ALA A 248 6.66 -16.19 3.25
CA ALA A 248 8.05 -16.34 2.82
C ALA A 248 8.43 -15.32 1.74
N VAL A 249 7.51 -15.02 0.81
CA VAL A 249 7.71 -13.96 -0.18
C VAL A 249 7.79 -12.60 0.49
N ASP A 250 6.86 -12.25 1.39
CA ASP A 250 6.86 -10.96 2.08
C ASP A 250 8.16 -10.77 2.88
N GLN A 251 8.62 -11.78 3.63
CA GLN A 251 9.90 -11.75 4.33
C GLN A 251 11.10 -11.56 3.39
N ARG A 252 11.09 -12.20 2.21
CA ARG A 252 12.15 -12.04 1.21
C ARG A 252 12.17 -10.62 0.65
N LEU A 253 11.02 -10.06 0.31
CA LEU A 253 10.90 -8.71 -0.20
C LEU A 253 11.36 -7.69 0.84
N ASP A 254 10.89 -7.82 2.09
CA ASP A 254 11.28 -6.95 3.20
C ASP A 254 12.79 -6.97 3.44
N ARG A 255 13.42 -8.15 3.44
CA ARG A 255 14.89 -8.27 3.57
C ARG A 255 15.61 -7.61 2.41
N SER A 256 15.15 -7.83 1.17
CA SER A 256 15.76 -7.26 -0.03
C SER A 256 15.70 -5.73 -0.02
N TYR A 257 14.53 -5.16 0.30
CA TYR A 257 14.35 -3.70 0.37
C TYR A 257 15.07 -3.08 1.56
N SER A 258 15.02 -3.72 2.73
CA SER A 258 15.73 -3.25 3.91
C SER A 258 17.24 -3.26 3.67
N HIS A 259 17.77 -4.33 3.06
CA HIS A 259 19.19 -4.38 2.69
C HIS A 259 19.54 -3.24 1.74
N PHE A 260 18.73 -3.00 0.71
CA PHE A 260 18.98 -1.89 -0.21
C PHE A 260 18.99 -0.52 0.51
N TRP A 261 18.02 -0.23 1.37
CA TRP A 261 17.92 1.08 2.01
C TRP A 261 18.78 1.25 3.26
N HIS A 262 19.32 0.18 3.84
CA HIS A 262 19.96 0.22 5.15
C HIS A 262 21.37 -0.40 5.23
N ALA A 263 21.83 -1.17 4.22
CA ALA A 263 23.16 -1.79 4.27
C ALA A 263 24.31 -0.78 4.05
N ASP A 264 24.08 0.25 3.23
CA ASP A 264 25.10 1.24 2.86
C ASP A 264 24.95 2.58 3.60
N TYR A 265 25.92 3.48 3.36
CA TYR A 265 25.95 4.84 3.91
C TYR A 265 24.84 5.77 3.39
N ILE A 266 23.94 5.31 2.49
CA ILE A 266 22.89 6.14 1.90
C ILE A 266 22.08 6.89 2.96
N ARG A 267 21.71 6.24 4.07
CA ARG A 267 20.95 6.89 5.14
C ARG A 267 21.72 8.04 5.78
N LEU A 268 23.01 7.84 5.99
CA LEU A 268 23.88 8.86 6.59
C LEU A 268 24.08 10.04 5.63
N GLU A 269 24.23 9.75 4.32
CA GLU A 269 24.26 10.78 3.29
C GLU A 269 22.95 11.59 3.26
N LEU A 270 21.81 10.89 3.24
CA LEU A 270 20.48 11.51 3.29
C LEU A 270 20.28 12.35 4.56
N ARG A 271 20.60 11.81 5.74
CA ARG A 271 20.51 12.55 7.02
C ARG A 271 21.34 13.82 6.98
N LYS A 272 22.60 13.72 6.54
CA LYS A 272 23.52 14.87 6.46
C LYS A 272 22.98 15.96 5.53
N ARG A 273 22.46 15.59 4.35
CA ARG A 273 21.94 16.56 3.37
C ARG A 273 20.64 17.23 3.82
N MET A 274 19.78 16.50 4.52
CA MET A 274 18.53 17.04 5.06
C MET A 274 18.71 17.77 6.41
N GLY A 275 19.91 17.78 6.98
CA GLY A 275 20.16 18.38 8.30
C GLY A 275 19.51 17.61 9.46
N LEU A 276 19.36 16.28 9.33
CA LEU A 276 18.74 15.39 10.31
C LEU A 276 19.78 14.75 11.27
N GLY A 277 20.82 15.51 11.62
CA GLY A 277 21.96 15.05 12.41
C GLY A 277 21.83 15.37 13.89
#